data_AF-A0A968UEQ4-F1
#
_entry.id   AF-A0A968UEQ4-F1
#
_cell.length_a   1.000
_cell.length_b   1.000
_cell.length_c   1.000
_cell.angle_alpha   90.00
_cell.angle_beta   90.00
_cell.angle_gamma   90.00
#
_symmetry.space_group_name_H-M   'P 1'
#
loop_
_entity.id
_entity.type
_entity.pdbx_description
1 polymer ?
#
loop_
_entity_poly.entity_id
_entity_poly.type
_entity_poly.pdbx_seq_one_letter_code
_entity_poly.pdbx_strand_id
1 'polypeptide(L)' 'MAYYWFKAFHIIGVVVWFAGLFYLVRLFIYHVEAQAEPEPAQSILKAQYELMERRLYNIITTPGMVVTV' A
#
# COMPACT_ATOMS: atom_id res chain seq x y z
N MET A 1 3.58 -25.85 -20.35
CA MET A 1 2.30 -25.18 -19.99
C MET A 1 2.31 -24.58 -18.59
N ALA A 2 2.69 -25.31 -17.53
CA ALA A 2 2.76 -24.76 -16.17
C ALA A 2 3.71 -23.54 -16.00
N TYR A 3 4.82 -23.49 -16.75
CA TYR A 3 5.76 -22.35 -16.76
C TYR A 3 5.10 -21.02 -17.14
N TYR A 4 4.21 -21.01 -18.13
CA TYR A 4 3.53 -19.79 -18.57
C TYR A 4 2.54 -19.26 -17.52
N TRP A 5 1.89 -20.17 -16.80
CA TRP A 5 1.01 -19.82 -15.68
C TRP A 5 1.79 -19.20 -14.52
N PHE A 6 2.90 -19.81 -14.11
CA PHE A 6 3.78 -19.23 -13.09
C PHE A 6 4.30 -17.84 -13.49
N LYS A 7 4.72 -17.68 -14.75
CA LYS A 7 5.18 -16.39 -15.26
C LYS A 7 4.07 -15.34 -15.27
N ALA A 8 2.83 -15.73 -15.55
CA ALA A 8 1.67 -14.83 -15.47
C ALA A 8 1.39 -14.39 -14.03
N PHE A 9 1.36 -15.32 -13.06
CA PHE A 9 1.17 -14.99 -11.65
C PHE A 9 2.29 -14.10 -11.09
N HIS A 10 3.55 -14.39 -11.44
CA HIS A 10 4.70 -13.55 -11.10
C HIS A 10 4.51 -12.11 -11.58
N ILE A 11 4.17 -11.91 -12.87
CA ILE A 11 3.96 -10.57 -13.44
C ILE A 11 2.78 -9.85 -12.76
N ILE A 12 1.67 -10.55 -12.52
CA ILE A 12 0.51 -9.98 -11.81
C ILE A 12 0.91 -9.56 -10.39
N GLY A 13 1.66 -10.42 -9.67
CA GLY A 13 2.22 -10.11 -8.36
C GLY A 13 3.07 -8.86 -8.37
N VAL A 14 4.02 -8.75 -9.32
CA VAL A 14 4.91 -7.59 -9.45
C VAL A 14 4.09 -6.31 -9.64
N VAL A 15 3.08 -6.33 -10.51
CA VAL A 15 2.23 -5.15 -10.79
C VAL A 15 1.43 -4.74 -9.55
N VAL A 16 0.84 -5.70 -8.83
CA VAL A 16 0.08 -5.44 -7.58
C VAL A 16 1.00 -4.87 -6.51
N TRP A 17 2.21 -5.43 -6.36
CA TRP A 17 3.19 -4.98 -5.39
C TRP A 17 3.69 -3.56 -5.70
N PHE A 18 4.04 -3.28 -6.96
CA PHE A 18 4.45 -1.93 -7.38
C PHE A 18 3.33 -0.90 -7.21
N ALA A 19 2.08 -1.25 -7.56
CA ALA A 19 0.94 -0.37 -7.33
C ALA A 19 0.74 -0.05 -5.84
N GLY A 20 0.90 -1.05 -4.97
CA GLY A 20 0.88 -0.87 -3.51
C GLY A 20 1.94 0.10 -3.02
N LEU A 21 3.19 -0.05 -3.47
CA LEU A 21 4.29 0.84 -3.11
C LEU A 21 4.05 2.30 -3.52
N PHE A 22 3.60 2.54 -4.76
CA PHE A 22 3.30 3.89 -5.22
C PHE A 22 2.15 4.53 -4.44
N TYR A 23 1.12 3.76 -4.09
CA TYR A 23 0.01 4.27 -3.27
C TYR A 23 0.46 4.58 -1.83
N LEU A 24 1.37 3.78 -1.29
CA LEU A 24 1.89 3.95 0.07
C LEU A 24 2.69 5.26 0.21
N VAL A 25 3.56 5.58 -0.76
CA VAL A 25 4.30 6.85 -0.79
C VAL A 25 3.35 8.05 -0.78
N ARG A 26 2.27 7.99 -1.57
CA ARG A 26 1.25 9.05 -1.61
C ARG A 26 0.55 9.23 -0.27
N LEU A 27 0.25 8.12 0.40
CA LEU A 27 -0.41 8.13 1.70
C LEU A 27 0.47 8.78 2.78
N PHE A 28 1.79 8.54 2.74
CA PHE A 28 2.75 9.21 3.61
C PHE A 28 2.82 10.73 3.40
N ILE A 29 2.70 11.22 2.16
CA ILE A 29 2.64 12.66 1.89
C ILE A 29 1.40 13.26 2.57
N TYR A 30 0.23 12.64 2.42
CA TYR A 30 -1.00 13.08 3.10
C TYR A 30 -0.91 12.98 4.62
N HIS A 31 -0.18 12.00 5.15
CA HIS A 31 0.08 11.88 6.58
C HIS A 31 0.88 13.09 7.10
N VAL A 32 1.91 13.53 6.36
CA VAL A 32 2.72 14.70 6.72
C VAL A 32 1.92 16.00 6.57
N GLU A 33 1.13 16.15 5.52
CA GLU A 33 0.24 17.31 5.35
C GLU A 33 -0.81 17.39 6.47
N ALA A 34 -1.42 16.26 6.85
CA ALA A 34 -2.37 16.21 7.95
C ALA A 34 -1.77 16.49 9.33
N GLN A 35 -0.45 16.31 9.50
CA GLN A 35 0.26 16.73 10.71
C GLN A 35 0.43 18.26 10.79
N ALA A 36 0.30 19.00 9.68
CA ALA A 36 0.39 20.46 9.69
C ALA A 36 -0.94 21.16 10.03
N GLU A 37 -2.05 20.42 10.08
CA GLU A 37 -3.38 20.94 10.40
C GLU A 37 -3.56 21.17 11.93
N PRO A 38 -4.36 22.16 12.35
CA PRO A 38 -4.66 22.42 13.76
C PRO A 38 -5.55 21.33 14.39
N GLU A 39 -5.47 21.19 15.72
CA GLU A 39 -6.40 20.35 16.49
C GLU A 39 -7.84 20.86 16.34
N PRO A 40 -8.86 19.97 16.23
CA PRO A 40 -8.83 18.53 16.46
C PRO A 40 -8.69 17.66 15.19
N ALA A 41 -8.58 18.27 14.00
CA ALA A 41 -8.56 17.53 12.73
C ALA A 41 -7.29 16.67 12.59
N GLN A 42 -6.15 17.14 13.11
CA GLN A 42 -4.86 16.47 13.08
C GLN A 42 -4.91 15.03 13.65
N SER A 43 -5.51 14.85 14.83
CA SER A 43 -5.52 13.56 15.54
C SER A 43 -6.43 12.53 14.86
N ILE A 44 -7.57 12.98 14.31
CA ILE A 44 -8.52 12.14 13.58
C ILE A 44 -7.91 11.68 12.26
N LEU A 45 -7.33 12.61 11.50
CA LEU A 45 -6.71 12.32 10.21
C LEU A 45 -5.51 11.40 10.36
N LYS A 46 -4.66 11.64 11.35
CA LYS A 46 -3.51 10.77 11.65
C LYS A 46 -3.94 9.32 11.91
N ALA A 47 -4.94 9.11 12.77
CA ALA A 47 -5.44 7.77 13.08
C ALA A 47 -6.06 7.07 11.85
N GLN A 48 -6.73 7.83 10.97
CA GLN A 48 -7.26 7.29 9.72
C GLN A 48 -6.17 6.91 8.73
N TYR A 49 -5.18 7.78 8.50
CA TYR A 49 -4.08 7.50 7.58
C TYR A 49 -3.25 6.30 8.06
N GLU A 50 -2.95 6.21 9.36
CA GLU A 50 -2.20 5.09 9.94
C GLU A 50 -2.95 3.75 9.78
N LEU A 51 -4.28 3.76 9.89
CA LEU A 51 -5.12 2.59 9.59
C LEU A 51 -5.09 2.23 8.10
N MET A 52 -5.17 3.22 7.21
CA MET A 52 -5.12 3.01 5.76
C MET A 52 -3.76 2.46 5.33
N GLU A 53 -2.66 2.98 5.89
CA GLU A 53 -1.29 2.52 5.63
C GLU A 53 -1.12 1.06 6.04
N ARG A 54 -1.57 0.69 7.25
CA ARG A 54 -1.55 -0.70 7.74
C ARG A 54 -2.36 -1.65 6.87
N ARG A 55 -3.56 -1.24 6.46
CA ARG A 55 -4.43 -2.05 5.59
C ARG A 55 -3.79 -2.24 4.21
N LEU A 56 -3.28 -1.17 3.62
CA LEU A 56 -2.60 -1.22 2.34
C LEU A 56 -1.37 -2.14 2.39
N TYR A 57 -0.56 -2.00 3.44
CA TYR A 57 0.62 -2.83 3.63
C TYR A 57 0.23 -4.31 3.76
N ASN A 58 -0.66 -4.64 4.70
CA ASN A 58 -1.00 -6.03 5.02
C ASN A 58 -1.88 -6.73 3.97
N ILE A 59 -2.76 -6.00 3.28
CA ILE A 59 -3.75 -6.60 2.35
C ILE A 59 -3.26 -6.56 0.90
N ILE A 60 -2.52 -5.53 0.49
CA ILE A 60 -2.10 -5.39 -0.92
C ILE A 60 -0.62 -5.74 -1.07
N THR A 61 0.22 -5.11 -0.26
CA THR A 61 1.68 -5.15 -0.46
C THR A 61 2.28 -6.51 -0.05
N THR A 62 1.88 -7.04 1.11
CA THR A 62 2.36 -8.34 1.60
C THR A 62 1.91 -9.51 0.71
N PRO A 63 0.62 -9.63 0.33
CA PRO A 63 0.19 -10.74 -0.54
C PRO A 63 0.70 -10.57 -1.97
N GLY A 64 0.79 -9.33 -2.48
CA GLY A 64 1.39 -9.03 -3.78
C GLY A 64 2.85 -9.49 -3.86
N MET A 65 3.63 -9.26 -2.79
CA MET A 65 5.02 -9.75 -2.69
C MET A 65 5.09 -11.29 -2.68
N VAL A 66 4.20 -11.95 -1.94
CA VAL A 66 4.16 -13.43 -1.88
C VAL A 66 3.76 -14.05 -3.22
N VAL A 67 2.84 -13.45 -3.96
CA VAL A 67 2.43 -13.92 -5.29
C VAL A 67 3.48 -13.60 -6.37
N THR A 68 4.31 -12.58 -6.12
CA THR A 68 5.45 -12.25 -6.98
C THR A 68 6.53 -13.32 -6.90
N VAL A 69 6.91 -13.77 -5.71
CA VAL A 69 8.03 -14.72 -5.52
C VAL A 69 7.65 -16.13 -5.97
#